data_AF-A0A182NFY5-F1
#
_entry.id   AF-A0A182NFY5-F1
#
_cell.length_a   1.000
_cell.length_b   1.000
_cell.length_c   1.000
_cell.angle_alpha   90.00
_cell.angle_beta   90.00
_cell.angle_gamma   90.00
#
_symmetry.space_group_name_H-M   'P 1'
#
loop_
_entity.id
_entity.type
_entity.pdbx_description
1 polymer ?
#
loop_
_entity_poly.entity_id
_entity_poly.type
_entity_poly.pdbx_seq_one_letter_code
_entity_poly.pdbx_strand_id
1 'polypeptide(L)'
;MSNANYMTIGLQRFAEQPKYTEVNPGQDALLVCKVIDKRGVCSWQKDNKPVGIYPKKYEWASQYGIGQTAHVGGDCSLWVRAAQLEFDDGLWECQVTASDFTTQDALTSQPVRLVVRVPPQRPRLEHEGVHVPPGHNVTVDSGAVATVKCVSHYGNPPAQLKWFLVR
;
A
#
# COMPACT_ATOMS: atom_id res chain seq x y z
N MET A 1 5.71 -13.43 52.24
CA MET A 1 6.17 -12.30 51.40
C MET A 1 6.07 -12.77 49.95
N SER A 2 5.12 -12.24 49.18
CA SER A 2 4.88 -12.71 47.81
C SER A 2 5.94 -12.16 46.86
N ASN A 3 6.48 -13.03 46.02
CA ASN A 3 7.32 -12.65 44.89
C ASN A 3 6.48 -11.88 43.89
N ALA A 4 6.66 -10.56 43.84
CA ALA A 4 6.20 -9.75 42.73
C ALA A 4 7.06 -10.10 41.51
N ASN A 5 6.49 -10.87 40.58
CA ASN A 5 7.03 -11.00 39.24
C ASN A 5 7.00 -9.61 38.60
N TYR A 6 8.13 -8.90 38.58
CA TYR A 6 8.30 -7.72 37.75
C TYR A 6 8.20 -8.17 36.30
N MET A 7 7.04 -7.95 35.68
CA MET A 7 6.94 -7.98 34.23
C MET A 7 7.88 -6.89 33.72
N THR A 8 8.98 -7.30 33.09
CA THR A 8 9.87 -6.38 32.39
C THR A 8 9.07 -5.76 31.27
N ILE A 9 8.73 -4.47 31.38
CA ILE A 9 7.98 -3.75 30.36
C ILE A 9 8.94 -3.53 29.19
N GLY A 10 8.65 -4.15 28.05
CA GLY A 10 9.47 -4.05 26.84
C GLY A 10 9.35 -2.70 26.16
N LEU A 11 10.34 -2.38 25.31
CA LEU A 11 10.23 -1.28 24.35
C LEU A 11 9.20 -1.63 23.28
N GLN A 12 8.39 -0.65 22.89
CA GLN A 12 7.41 -0.87 21.84
C GLN A 12 8.11 -1.27 20.53
N ARG A 13 7.51 -2.21 19.80
CA ARG A 13 8.09 -2.72 18.55
C ARG A 13 7.02 -3.28 17.62
N PHE A 14 7.30 -3.27 16.32
CA PHE A 14 6.40 -3.88 15.35
C PHE A 14 6.29 -5.40 15.56
N ALA A 15 5.07 -5.88 15.63
CA ALA A 15 4.71 -7.28 15.43
C ALA A 15 4.47 -7.56 13.94
N GLU A 16 3.77 -6.63 13.29
CA GLU A 16 3.43 -6.69 11.88
C GLU A 16 3.48 -5.28 11.30
N GLN A 17 4.23 -5.11 10.22
CA GLN A 17 4.30 -3.86 9.46
C GLN A 17 3.39 -3.96 8.24
N PRO A 18 2.89 -2.82 7.74
CA PRO A 18 2.05 -2.80 6.54
C PRO A 18 2.86 -3.28 5.33
N LYS A 19 2.15 -3.70 4.29
CA LYS A 19 2.72 -4.29 3.06
C LYS A 19 2.04 -3.69 1.84
N TYR A 20 2.67 -3.90 0.68
CA TYR A 20 2.08 -3.58 -0.61
C TYR A 20 0.66 -4.15 -0.71
N THR A 21 -0.29 -3.27 -1.03
CA THR A 21 -1.72 -3.62 -1.08
C THR A 21 -2.32 -3.04 -2.35
N GLU A 22 -3.13 -3.83 -3.04
CA GLU A 22 -3.93 -3.36 -4.17
C GLU A 22 -5.42 -3.52 -3.87
N VAL A 23 -6.21 -2.54 -4.28
CA VAL A 23 -7.65 -2.53 -4.04
C VAL A 23 -8.38 -2.03 -5.29
N ASN A 24 -9.55 -2.59 -5.61
CA ASN A 24 -10.36 -2.02 -6.68
C ASN A 24 -11.08 -0.76 -6.17
N PRO A 25 -11.35 0.23 -7.05
CA PRO A 25 -12.09 1.42 -6.68
C PRO A 25 -13.42 1.10 -6.00
N GLY A 26 -13.75 1.83 -4.94
CA GLY A 26 -14.97 1.67 -4.14
C GLY A 26 -14.93 0.51 -3.13
N GLN A 27 -13.89 -0.33 -3.13
CA GLN A 27 -13.71 -1.38 -2.13
C GLN A 27 -12.89 -0.88 -0.94
N ASP A 28 -12.97 -1.60 0.18
CA ASP A 28 -12.21 -1.31 1.38
C ASP A 28 -10.83 -1.98 1.33
N ALA A 29 -9.80 -1.26 1.79
CA ALA A 29 -8.45 -1.80 1.97
C ALA A 29 -8.06 -1.76 3.45
N LEU A 30 -7.38 -2.80 3.92
CA LEU A 30 -6.82 -2.87 5.27
C LEU A 30 -5.29 -2.72 5.21
N LEU A 31 -4.77 -1.65 5.81
CA LEU A 31 -3.34 -1.49 6.04
C LEU A 31 -3.02 -2.00 7.44
N VAL A 32 -2.43 -3.20 7.51
CA VAL A 32 -2.15 -3.86 8.79
C VAL A 32 -0.95 -3.22 9.49
N CYS A 33 -1.10 -2.85 10.76
CA CYS A 33 -0.02 -2.40 11.61
C CYS A 33 -0.25 -2.86 13.05
N LYS A 34 0.59 -3.75 13.56
CA LYS A 34 0.46 -4.29 14.92
C LYS A 34 1.74 -4.06 15.70
N VAL A 35 1.58 -3.66 16.95
CA VAL A 35 2.65 -3.21 17.84
C VAL A 35 2.55 -3.97 19.16
N ILE A 36 3.65 -4.59 19.55
CA ILE A 36 3.78 -5.25 20.86
C ILE A 36 4.36 -4.23 21.85
N ASP A 37 3.91 -4.34 23.10
CA ASP A 37 4.28 -3.44 24.20
C ASP A 37 4.01 -1.95 23.87
N LYS A 38 2.96 -1.69 23.08
CA LYS A 38 2.61 -0.32 22.65
C LYS A 38 2.28 0.55 23.86
N ARG A 39 2.95 1.71 23.97
CA ARG A 39 2.63 2.74 24.97
C ARG A 39 2.37 4.11 24.33
N GLY A 40 3.07 4.43 23.24
CA GLY A 40 2.82 5.64 22.46
C GLY A 40 1.47 5.61 21.73
N VAL A 41 1.14 6.70 21.02
CA VAL A 41 -0.11 6.86 20.26
C VAL A 41 0.10 6.44 18.81
N CYS A 42 -0.82 5.64 18.26
CA CYS A 42 -0.79 5.27 16.83
C CYS A 42 -1.15 6.50 15.97
N SER A 43 -0.48 6.67 14.84
CA SER A 43 -0.88 7.59 13.78
C SER A 43 -0.49 7.04 12.42
N TRP A 44 -1.10 7.57 11.36
CA TRP A 44 -0.78 7.22 9.98
C TRP A 44 -0.34 8.46 9.21
N GLN A 45 0.57 8.25 8.28
CA GLN A 45 0.92 9.24 7.28
C GLN A 45 0.63 8.70 5.89
N LYS A 46 0.20 9.60 5.00
CA LYS A 46 0.09 9.37 3.57
C LYS A 46 0.94 10.42 2.86
N ASP A 47 1.85 9.97 2.00
CA ASP A 47 2.73 10.84 1.21
C ASP A 47 3.41 11.92 2.07
N ASN A 48 3.97 11.50 3.21
CA ASN A 48 4.61 12.35 4.24
C ASN A 48 3.70 13.38 4.93
N LYS A 49 2.37 13.22 4.83
CA LYS A 49 1.39 14.09 5.50
C LYS A 49 0.60 13.29 6.53
N PRO A 50 0.37 13.82 7.74
CA PRO A 50 -0.43 13.13 8.75
C PRO A 50 -1.88 12.95 8.27
N VAL A 51 -2.44 11.78 8.55
CA VAL A 51 -3.80 11.41 8.18
C VAL A 51 -4.69 11.46 9.41
N GLY A 52 -5.80 12.21 9.29
CA GLY A 52 -6.86 12.21 10.28
C GLY A 52 -7.73 10.95 10.19
N ILE A 53 -8.36 10.59 11.30
CA ILE A 53 -9.33 9.50 11.36
C ILE A 53 -10.72 10.09 11.09
N TYR A 54 -11.39 9.59 10.06
CA TYR A 54 -12.67 10.10 9.58
C TYR A 54 -13.66 8.94 9.43
N PRO A 55 -14.84 9.00 10.08
CA PRO A 55 -15.88 7.99 9.91
C PRO A 55 -16.18 7.75 8.44
N LYS A 56 -16.34 6.48 8.07
CA LYS A 56 -16.62 6.02 6.70
C LYS A 56 -15.52 6.32 5.68
N LYS A 57 -14.34 6.79 6.09
CA LYS A 57 -13.20 7.01 5.19
C LYS A 57 -11.90 6.39 5.70
N TYR A 58 -11.40 6.85 6.84
CA TYR A 58 -10.19 6.34 7.48
C TYR A 58 -10.55 5.94 8.90
N GLU A 59 -10.62 4.65 9.18
CA GLU A 59 -11.10 4.11 10.46
C GLU A 59 -10.05 3.19 11.07
N TRP A 60 -9.89 3.24 12.39
CA TRP A 60 -9.12 2.21 13.08
C TRP A 60 -9.78 0.85 12.89
N ALA A 61 -8.99 -0.17 12.55
CA ALA A 61 -9.49 -1.53 12.36
C ALA A 61 -9.94 -2.18 13.67
N SER A 62 -9.26 -1.84 14.77
CA SER A 62 -9.66 -2.21 16.11
C SER A 62 -10.48 -1.10 16.76
N GLN A 63 -11.56 -1.50 17.43
CA GLN A 63 -12.45 -0.60 18.16
C GLN A 63 -11.99 -0.34 19.61
N TYR A 64 -10.82 -0.87 20.00
CA TYR A 64 -10.25 -0.64 21.33
C TYR A 64 -9.65 0.77 21.44
N GLY A 65 -10.46 1.71 21.94
CA GLY A 65 -10.06 3.10 22.09
C GLY A 65 -10.99 3.94 22.97
N ILE A 66 -10.54 5.15 23.31
CA ILE A 66 -11.36 6.18 23.96
C ILE A 66 -11.81 7.16 22.86
N GLY A 67 -13.04 6.98 22.37
CA GLY A 67 -13.56 7.76 21.25
C GLY A 67 -12.93 7.38 19.89
N GLN A 68 -13.11 8.21 18.87
CA GLN A 68 -12.63 7.95 17.50
C GLN A 68 -11.18 8.41 17.26
N THR A 69 -10.60 9.19 18.18
CA THR A 69 -9.30 9.87 17.98
C THR A 69 -8.12 9.18 18.67
N ALA A 70 -8.37 8.28 19.64
CA ALA A 70 -7.30 7.63 20.42
C ALA A 70 -7.47 6.11 20.44
N HIS A 71 -6.52 5.40 19.82
CA HIS A 71 -6.43 3.94 19.84
C HIS A 71 -5.54 3.44 21.00
N VAL A 72 -6.11 2.59 21.87
CA VAL A 72 -5.49 2.17 23.13
C VAL A 72 -4.83 0.78 23.01
N GLY A 73 -5.28 -0.07 22.08
CA GLY A 73 -4.68 -1.39 21.84
C GLY A 73 -3.43 -1.39 20.95
N GLY A 74 -2.73 -2.53 20.87
CA GLY A 74 -1.55 -2.71 20.01
C GLY A 74 -1.85 -2.79 18.50
N ASP A 75 -3.11 -2.89 18.10
CA ASP A 75 -3.50 -2.94 16.69
C ASP A 75 -3.74 -1.53 16.13
N CYS A 76 -2.71 -0.96 15.51
CA CYS A 76 -2.76 0.33 14.82
C CYS A 76 -3.26 0.21 13.36
N SER A 77 -3.88 -0.90 12.95
CA SER A 77 -4.28 -1.10 11.55
C SER A 77 -5.36 -0.11 11.10
N LEU A 78 -5.33 0.28 9.82
CA LEU A 78 -6.21 1.29 9.25
C LEU A 78 -7.10 0.69 8.14
N TRP A 79 -8.41 0.89 8.25
CA TRP A 79 -9.33 0.74 7.14
C TRP A 79 -9.33 2.00 6.28
N VAL A 80 -9.01 1.84 5.02
CA VAL A 80 -9.29 2.81 3.96
C VAL A 80 -10.59 2.37 3.31
N ARG A 81 -11.67 3.07 3.64
CA ARG A 81 -13.03 2.78 3.15
C ARG A 81 -13.25 3.37 1.78
N ALA A 82 -13.98 2.63 0.94
CA ALA A 82 -14.39 3.05 -0.39
C ALA A 82 -13.26 3.73 -1.17
N ALA A 83 -12.23 2.94 -1.51
CA ALA A 83 -10.98 3.45 -2.05
C ALA A 83 -11.19 4.26 -3.35
N GLN A 84 -10.53 5.41 -3.42
CA GLN A 84 -10.58 6.38 -4.51
C GLN A 84 -9.15 6.70 -4.94
N LEU A 85 -8.92 6.69 -6.27
CA LEU A 85 -7.59 6.84 -6.85
C LEU A 85 -6.94 8.16 -6.46
N GLU A 86 -7.72 9.24 -6.44
CA GLU A 86 -7.25 10.61 -6.23
C GLU A 86 -6.80 10.87 -4.79
N PHE A 87 -7.35 10.11 -3.83
CA PHE A 87 -7.16 10.35 -2.41
C PHE A 87 -6.31 9.30 -1.72
N ASP A 88 -6.43 8.03 -2.12
CA ASP A 88 -5.91 6.89 -1.36
C ASP A 88 -4.68 6.24 -1.99
N ASP A 89 -4.51 6.33 -3.31
CA ASP A 89 -3.30 5.82 -3.98
C ASP A 89 -2.09 6.62 -3.50
N GLY A 90 -1.05 5.92 -3.04
CA GLY A 90 0.15 6.58 -2.54
C GLY A 90 0.94 5.73 -1.55
N LEU A 91 1.89 6.38 -0.90
CA LEU A 91 2.73 5.78 0.14
C LEU A 91 2.11 6.01 1.50
N TRP A 92 2.00 4.95 2.28
CA TRP A 92 1.42 4.94 3.61
C TRP A 92 2.43 4.43 4.63
N GLU A 93 2.45 5.07 5.80
CA GLU A 93 3.34 4.72 6.90
C GLU A 93 2.59 4.69 8.23
N CYS A 94 2.78 3.61 8.97
CA CYS A 94 2.29 3.49 10.34
C CYS A 94 3.33 4.08 11.31
N GLN A 95 2.87 4.92 12.22
CA GLN A 95 3.69 5.59 13.21
C GLN A 95 3.19 5.31 14.62
N VAL A 96 4.10 5.23 15.58
CA VAL A 96 3.79 5.26 17.00
C VAL A 96 4.70 6.26 17.68
N THR A 97 4.14 7.19 18.45
CA THR A 97 4.95 8.14 19.25
C THR A 97 5.85 7.40 20.23
N ALA A 98 6.88 8.05 20.76
CA ALA A 98 7.63 7.49 21.89
C ALA A 98 6.71 7.22 23.08
N SER A 99 7.06 6.23 23.90
CA SER A 99 6.37 5.84 25.13
C SER A 99 6.35 6.99 26.14
N ASP A 100 7.45 7.74 26.22
CA ASP A 100 7.60 8.97 27.00
C ASP A 100 8.75 9.81 26.40
N PHE A 101 8.97 10.99 26.96
CA PHE A 101 9.99 11.93 26.48
C PHE A 101 11.44 11.38 26.54
N THR A 102 11.72 10.42 27.42
CA THR A 102 13.08 9.92 27.69
C THR A 102 13.40 8.58 27.01
N THR A 103 12.40 7.75 26.72
CA THR A 103 12.60 6.38 26.22
C THR A 103 13.00 6.30 24.73
N GLN A 104 12.75 7.36 23.94
CA GLN A 104 13.17 7.47 22.52
C GLN A 104 12.84 6.26 21.62
N ASP A 105 11.74 5.56 21.89
CA ASP A 105 11.31 4.32 21.24
C ASP A 105 10.18 4.51 20.22
N ALA A 106 10.09 5.69 19.61
CA ALA A 106 9.13 5.95 18.54
C ALA A 106 9.31 4.96 17.38
N LEU A 107 8.20 4.56 16.75
CA LEU A 107 8.20 3.62 15.64
C LEU A 107 7.70 4.29 14.36
N THR A 108 8.39 4.01 13.27
CA THR A 108 8.04 4.41 11.90
C THR A 108 8.17 3.17 11.04
N SER A 109 7.09 2.73 10.41
CA SER A 109 7.17 1.60 9.47
C SER A 109 7.92 2.02 8.21
N GLN A 110 8.35 1.04 7.41
CA GLN A 110 8.72 1.34 6.03
C GLN A 110 7.50 1.93 5.27
N PRO A 111 7.70 2.87 4.33
CA PRO A 111 6.64 3.34 3.47
C PRO A 111 6.18 2.22 2.55
N VAL A 112 4.88 1.97 2.53
CA VAL A 112 4.28 0.96 1.65
C VAL A 112 3.25 1.55 0.74
N ARG A 113 3.15 0.98 -0.47
CA ARG A 113 2.21 1.49 -1.47
C ARG A 113 0.85 0.82 -1.33
N LEU A 114 -0.18 1.65 -1.19
CA LEU A 114 -1.56 1.28 -1.48
C LEU A 114 -1.83 1.68 -2.93
N VAL A 115 -2.23 0.72 -3.75
CA VAL A 115 -2.57 0.96 -5.16
C VAL A 115 -4.07 0.82 -5.36
N VAL A 116 -4.70 1.91 -5.78
CA VAL A 116 -6.09 1.87 -6.23
C VAL A 116 -6.09 1.54 -7.72
N ARG A 117 -6.65 0.38 -8.05
CA ARG A 117 -6.51 -0.21 -9.38
C ARG A 117 -7.20 0.61 -10.46
N VAL A 118 -6.50 0.77 -11.58
CA VAL A 118 -7.06 1.27 -12.83
C VAL A 118 -6.74 0.25 -13.93
N PRO A 119 -7.76 -0.29 -14.63
CA PRO A 119 -7.51 -1.21 -15.73
C PRO A 119 -6.73 -0.49 -16.84
N PRO A 120 -5.63 -1.07 -17.33
CA PRO A 120 -4.88 -0.48 -18.43
C PRO A 120 -5.68 -0.56 -19.73
N GLN A 121 -5.27 0.24 -20.72
CA GLN A 121 -5.71 0.04 -22.10
C GLN A 121 -5.27 -1.33 -22.61
N ARG A 122 -6.09 -1.91 -23.49
CA ARG A 122 -5.74 -3.16 -24.17
C ARG A 122 -4.36 -3.04 -24.83
N PRO A 123 -3.48 -4.03 -24.63
CA PRO A 123 -2.16 -4.00 -25.23
C PRO A 123 -2.29 -3.96 -26.76
N ARG A 124 -1.47 -3.13 -27.40
CA ARG A 124 -1.39 -3.03 -28.86
C ARG A 124 0.03 -3.21 -29.32
N LEU A 125 0.16 -3.79 -30.52
CA LEU A 125 1.44 -3.90 -31.20
C LEU A 125 1.74 -2.62 -31.97
N GLU A 126 3.01 -2.23 -31.96
CA GLU A 126 3.55 -1.14 -32.76
C GLU A 126 4.82 -1.59 -33.49
N HIS A 127 4.94 -1.21 -34.75
CA HIS A 127 6.11 -1.42 -35.58
C HIS A 127 6.43 -0.10 -36.28
N GLU A 128 7.70 0.33 -36.23
CA GLU A 128 8.14 1.64 -36.76
C GLU A 128 7.33 2.84 -36.21
N GLY A 129 6.81 2.72 -34.99
CA GLY A 129 5.98 3.75 -34.35
C GLY A 129 4.52 3.76 -34.82
N VAL A 130 4.11 2.84 -35.68
CA VAL A 130 2.73 2.70 -36.20
C VAL A 130 2.05 1.51 -35.53
N HIS A 131 0.78 1.68 -35.17
CA HIS A 131 -0.04 0.60 -34.64
C HIS A 131 -0.22 -0.52 -35.68
N VAL A 132 0.07 -1.76 -35.28
CA VAL A 132 -0.21 -2.98 -36.06
C VAL A 132 -1.55 -3.56 -35.61
N PRO A 133 -2.61 -3.50 -36.43
CA PRO A 133 -3.92 -4.04 -36.06
C PRO A 133 -3.90 -5.57 -35.92
N PRO A 134 -4.87 -6.15 -35.19
CA PRO A 134 -5.02 -7.60 -35.14
C PRO A 134 -5.13 -8.21 -36.54
N GLY A 135 -4.42 -9.33 -36.77
CA GLY A 135 -4.41 -10.04 -38.05
C GLY A 135 -3.54 -9.41 -39.15
N HIS A 136 -2.87 -8.28 -38.89
CA HIS A 136 -1.95 -7.68 -39.85
C HIS A 136 -0.53 -8.21 -39.68
N ASN A 137 0.20 -8.25 -40.79
CA ASN A 137 1.57 -8.73 -40.84
C ASN A 137 2.56 -7.60 -40.58
N VAL A 138 3.67 -7.95 -39.91
CA VAL A 138 4.88 -7.14 -39.87
C VAL A 138 5.83 -7.69 -40.92
N THR A 139 6.20 -6.88 -41.91
CA THR A 139 7.07 -7.27 -43.02
C THR A 139 8.48 -6.78 -42.80
N VAL A 140 9.48 -7.65 -43.01
CA VAL A 140 10.89 -7.37 -42.72
C VAL A 140 11.74 -8.06 -43.78
N ASP A 141 12.80 -7.40 -44.24
CA ASP A 141 13.75 -7.99 -45.19
C ASP A 141 14.48 -9.19 -44.58
N SER A 142 14.81 -10.17 -45.42
CA SER A 142 15.53 -11.35 -44.98
C SER A 142 16.90 -10.97 -44.41
N GLY A 143 17.18 -11.42 -43.19
CA GLY A 143 18.42 -11.09 -42.47
C GLY A 143 18.41 -9.73 -41.77
N ALA A 144 17.38 -8.91 -41.98
CA ALA A 144 17.19 -7.68 -41.22
C ALA A 144 16.56 -7.94 -39.85
N VAL A 145 16.86 -7.08 -38.88
CA VAL A 145 16.32 -7.15 -37.51
C VAL A 145 15.19 -6.14 -37.39
N ALA A 146 14.00 -6.61 -36.99
CA ALA A 146 12.87 -5.74 -36.69
C ALA A 146 12.61 -5.63 -35.19
N THR A 147 12.17 -4.44 -34.79
CA THR A 147 11.66 -4.19 -33.43
C THR A 147 10.15 -4.07 -33.47
N VAL A 148 9.47 -4.87 -32.66
CA VAL A 148 8.03 -4.77 -32.41
C VAL A 148 7.84 -4.41 -30.95
N LYS A 149 7.06 -3.37 -30.68
CA LYS A 149 6.73 -2.93 -29.32
C LYS A 149 5.32 -3.40 -28.96
N CYS A 150 5.16 -3.88 -27.74
CA CYS A 150 3.86 -4.08 -27.13
C CYS A 150 3.67 -2.96 -26.11
N VAL A 151 2.63 -2.15 -26.29
CA VAL A 151 2.37 -1.00 -25.43
C VAL A 151 0.99 -1.11 -24.80
N SER A 152 0.89 -0.76 -23.52
CA SER A 152 -0.34 -0.71 -22.75
C SER A 152 -0.25 0.48 -21.80
N HIS A 153 -1.19 1.42 -21.93
CA HIS A 153 -1.13 2.71 -21.24
C HIS A 153 -2.17 2.81 -20.12
N TYR A 154 -1.94 3.77 -19.22
CA TYR A 154 -2.89 4.23 -18.20
C TYR A 154 -3.31 3.19 -17.14
N GLY A 155 -2.59 2.09 -17.01
CA GLY A 155 -2.80 1.15 -15.91
C GLY A 155 -2.20 1.65 -14.60
N ASN A 156 -2.89 1.37 -13.50
CA ASN A 156 -2.34 1.51 -12.16
C ASN A 156 -2.63 0.22 -11.37
N PRO A 157 -1.62 -0.56 -10.95
CA PRO A 157 -0.20 -0.37 -11.27
C PRO A 157 0.07 -0.57 -12.78
N PRO A 158 1.27 -0.22 -13.28
CA PRO A 158 1.64 -0.48 -14.66
C PRO A 158 1.44 -1.95 -15.05
N ALA A 159 0.92 -2.18 -16.25
CA ALA A 159 0.64 -3.53 -16.74
C ALA A 159 1.91 -4.36 -16.91
N GLN A 160 1.86 -5.63 -16.55
CA GLN A 160 2.90 -6.60 -16.90
C GLN A 160 2.62 -7.14 -18.30
N LEU A 161 3.56 -6.95 -19.22
CA LEU A 161 3.47 -7.43 -20.60
C LEU A 161 4.32 -8.70 -20.78
N LYS A 162 3.76 -9.70 -21.45
CA LYS A 162 4.44 -10.96 -21.78
C LYS A 162 4.27 -11.26 -23.27
N TRP A 163 5.34 -11.72 -23.90
CA TRP A 163 5.35 -12.13 -25.30
C TRP A 163 5.24 -13.64 -25.42
N PHE A 164 4.47 -14.10 -26.41
CA PHE A 164 4.32 -15.51 -26.74
C PHE A 164 4.45 -15.67 -28.24
N LEU A 165 5.21 -16.67 -28.68
CA LEU A 165 5.19 -17.16 -30.05
C LEU A 165 4.29 -18.39 -30.06
N VAL A 166 3.13 -18.25 -30.69
CA VAL A 166 2.23 -19.37 -30.96
C VAL A 166 2.63 -19.99 -32.29
N ARG A 167 2.83 -21.31 -32.28
CA ARG A 167 3.04 -22.13 -33.48
C ARG A 167 1.71 -22.53 -34.08
#